data_AF-A0A328VB17-F1
#
_entry.id   AF-A0A328VB17-F1
#
_cell.length_a   1.000
_cell.length_b   1.000
_cell.length_c   1.000
_cell.angle_alpha   90.00
_cell.angle_beta   90.00
_cell.angle_gamma   90.00
#
_symmetry.space_group_name_H-M   'P 1'
#
loop_
_entity.id
_entity.type
_entity.pdbx_description
1 polymer ?
#
loop_
_entity_poly.entity_id
_entity_poly.type
_entity_poly.pdbx_seq_one_letter_code
_entity_poly.pdbx_strand_id
1 'polypeptide(L)'
;MGAPPHLLRPPDRLGVQAMSRRRRRQPARRRHRSTSAQVTDLPPVLIPGPLEWVLAGRTIEDLQLLTITLLSPRAQQLWQRWQEDRDPGFPKSVSSRLSKSDRLLLTLLVELQQGMELLQTRCQETISRDPEQPIYFYTSEIPRLRRLLSLSNRLLSQVRQHSPELATLQLLLGQRLIRYLARTLRDHPRREHLN
;
A
#
# COMPACT_ATOMS: atom_id res chain seq x y z
N MET A 1 -33.75 79.60 2.18
CA MET A 1 -33.30 78.20 2.14
C MET A 1 -34.04 77.52 0.99
N GLY A 2 -33.31 77.21 -0.09
CA GLY A 2 -33.83 76.52 -1.28
C GLY A 2 -34.06 75.02 -1.00
N ALA A 3 -34.70 74.23 -1.85
CA ALA A 3 -35.02 74.36 -3.27
C ALA A 3 -36.27 73.51 -3.60
N PRO A 4 -36.87 73.64 -4.80
CA PRO A 4 -38.32 73.49 -5.01
C PRO A 4 -38.67 72.20 -5.84
N PRO A 5 -39.78 72.10 -6.60
CA PRO A 5 -40.75 71.01 -6.50
C PRO A 5 -40.73 70.03 -7.69
N HIS A 6 -41.55 68.99 -7.55
CA HIS A 6 -42.15 68.08 -8.53
C HIS A 6 -41.94 68.35 -10.04
N LEU A 7 -41.71 67.27 -10.82
CA LEU A 7 -42.72 66.69 -11.73
C LEU A 7 -42.23 65.44 -12.51
N LEU A 8 -43.14 64.45 -12.61
CA LEU A 8 -43.36 63.48 -13.70
C LEU A 8 -42.57 62.14 -13.78
N ARG A 9 -43.16 61.12 -13.13
CA ARG A 9 -43.50 59.72 -13.58
C ARG A 9 -43.29 59.34 -15.07
N PRO A 10 -43.41 58.02 -15.44
CA PRO A 10 -42.86 56.74 -14.94
C PRO A 10 -42.25 55.93 -16.15
N PRO A 11 -41.90 54.62 -16.13
CA PRO A 11 -42.85 53.49 -16.01
C PRO A 11 -42.29 52.15 -15.42
N ASP A 12 -43.23 51.28 -15.05
CA ASP A 12 -43.29 49.83 -15.27
C ASP A 12 -42.03 49.00 -15.60
N ARG A 13 -41.90 47.87 -14.86
CA ARG A 13 -41.98 46.46 -15.33
C ARG A 13 -40.94 45.50 -14.73
N LEU A 14 -41.49 44.40 -14.19
CA LEU A 14 -41.04 42.99 -14.22
C LEU A 14 -39.83 42.63 -13.35
N GLY A 15 -39.95 41.81 -12.31
CA GLY A 15 -40.87 40.69 -12.13
C GLY A 15 -40.24 39.40 -12.65
N VAL A 16 -39.39 38.82 -11.80
CA VAL A 16 -39.20 37.39 -11.51
C VAL A 16 -39.06 36.42 -12.71
N GLN A 17 -37.81 36.01 -12.91
CA GLN A 17 -37.31 34.64 -13.09
C GLN A 17 -38.28 33.56 -13.61
N ALA A 18 -38.06 33.14 -14.85
CA ALA A 18 -38.27 31.75 -15.27
C ALA A 18 -37.05 31.31 -16.09
N MET A 19 -36.17 30.55 -15.44
CA MET A 19 -35.03 29.89 -16.10
C MET A 19 -35.53 28.75 -16.99
N SER A 20 -35.47 28.94 -18.29
CA SER A 20 -35.43 27.84 -19.26
C SER A 20 -34.68 28.28 -20.50
N ARG A 21 -33.36 28.07 -20.49
CA ARG A 21 -32.55 28.08 -21.71
C ARG A 21 -31.56 26.92 -21.70
N ARG A 22 -31.95 25.91 -22.47
CA ARG A 22 -31.11 24.90 -23.14
C ARG A 22 -29.68 25.38 -23.32
N ARG A 23 -28.73 24.82 -22.56
CA ARG A 23 -27.34 24.73 -22.99
C ARG A 23 -27.03 23.27 -23.30
N ARG A 24 -26.80 23.06 -24.60
CA ARG A 24 -26.28 21.84 -25.22
C ARG A 24 -25.23 21.19 -24.33
N ARG A 25 -25.49 19.95 -23.89
CA ARG A 25 -24.44 19.02 -23.47
C ARG A 25 -23.56 18.75 -24.70
N GLN A 26 -22.42 19.44 -24.78
CA GLN A 26 -21.32 18.95 -25.60
C GLN A 26 -20.79 17.69 -24.92
N PRO A 27 -20.78 16.51 -25.57
CA PRO A 27 -20.01 15.40 -25.05
C PRO A 27 -18.54 15.83 -25.06
N ALA A 28 -17.91 15.80 -23.90
CA ALA A 28 -16.47 15.96 -23.78
C ALA A 28 -15.83 14.98 -24.75
N ARG A 29 -15.19 15.50 -25.81
CA ARG A 29 -14.39 14.73 -26.75
C ARG A 29 -13.42 13.89 -25.93
N ARG A 30 -13.71 12.59 -25.82
CA ARG A 30 -12.71 11.58 -25.45
C ARG A 30 -11.54 11.82 -26.39
N ARG A 31 -10.44 12.38 -25.86
CA ARG A 31 -9.15 12.31 -26.52
C ARG A 31 -8.82 10.82 -26.59
N HIS A 32 -9.21 10.18 -27.69
CA HIS A 32 -8.53 9.00 -28.18
C HIS A 32 -7.09 9.44 -28.45
N ARG A 33 -6.26 9.27 -27.43
CA ARG A 33 -4.82 9.26 -27.61
C ARG A 33 -4.52 7.94 -28.31
N SER A 34 -4.68 7.96 -29.63
CA SER A 34 -4.14 6.96 -30.53
C SER A 34 -2.62 7.10 -30.48
N THR A 35 -2.01 6.57 -29.44
CA THR A 35 -0.60 6.20 -29.48
C THR A 35 -0.55 4.78 -30.03
N SER A 36 -0.55 4.69 -31.36
CA SER A 36 0.31 3.74 -32.05
C SER A 36 1.76 4.10 -31.69
N ALA A 37 2.16 3.80 -30.46
CA ALA A 37 3.54 3.74 -30.07
C ALA A 37 3.90 2.26 -30.18
N GLN A 38 4.82 2.00 -31.10
CA GLN A 38 5.52 0.75 -31.26
C GLN A 38 5.86 0.18 -29.87
N VAL A 39 5.22 -0.93 -29.51
CA VAL A 39 5.62 -1.74 -28.35
C VAL A 39 6.76 -2.61 -28.83
N THR A 40 7.90 -1.97 -29.07
CA THR A 40 9.20 -2.62 -29.13
C THR A 40 9.90 -2.26 -27.83
N ASP A 41 10.35 -3.30 -27.14
CA ASP A 41 11.25 -3.27 -25.98
C ASP A 41 10.67 -2.79 -24.64
N LEU A 42 9.55 -3.39 -24.21
CA LEU A 42 9.45 -3.69 -22.79
C LEU A 42 10.45 -4.82 -22.50
N PRO A 43 11.42 -4.66 -21.58
CA PRO A 43 12.25 -5.78 -21.17
C PRO A 43 11.30 -6.91 -20.72
N PRO A 44 11.63 -8.19 -21.00
CA PRO A 44 10.85 -9.30 -20.46
C PRO A 44 10.69 -9.04 -18.96
N VAL A 45 9.46 -9.09 -18.45
CA VAL A 45 9.22 -8.96 -17.02
C VAL A 45 10.03 -10.08 -16.36
N LEU A 46 11.19 -9.73 -15.82
CA LEU A 46 12.08 -10.68 -15.17
C LEU A 46 11.29 -11.22 -13.98
N ILE A 47 10.96 -12.51 -14.02
CA ILE A 47 10.31 -13.17 -12.91
C ILE A 47 11.28 -13.06 -11.73
N PRO A 48 10.88 -12.46 -10.59
CA PRO A 48 11.79 -12.32 -9.47
C PRO A 48 12.26 -13.70 -8.99
N GLY A 49 13.57 -13.86 -8.88
CA GLY A 49 14.19 -15.08 -8.39
C GLY A 49 14.21 -15.14 -6.86
N PRO A 50 14.74 -16.23 -6.29
CA PRO A 50 14.82 -16.40 -4.84
C PRO A 50 15.59 -15.28 -4.13
N LEU A 51 16.63 -14.73 -4.76
CA LEU A 51 17.43 -13.65 -4.19
C LEU A 51 16.58 -12.39 -3.92
N GLU A 52 15.78 -11.95 -4.88
CA GLU A 52 14.90 -10.78 -4.72
C GLU A 52 13.91 -10.98 -3.58
N TRP A 53 13.34 -12.18 -3.46
CA TRP A 53 12.40 -12.51 -2.40
C TRP A 53 13.08 -12.57 -1.02
N VAL A 54 14.29 -13.11 -0.93
CA VAL A 54 15.08 -13.13 0.31
C VAL A 54 15.47 -11.72 0.74
N LEU A 55 15.93 -10.87 -0.18
CA LEU A 55 16.27 -9.47 0.11
C LEU A 55 15.05 -8.65 0.56
N ALA A 56 13.88 -8.91 -0.06
CA ALA A 56 12.63 -8.30 0.40
C ALA A 56 12.25 -8.79 1.79
N GLY A 57 12.40 -10.10 2.06
CA GLY A 57 12.20 -10.66 3.40
C GLY A 57 13.08 -9.96 4.43
N ARG A 58 14.37 -9.79 4.13
CA ARG A 58 15.29 -9.08 5.03
C ARG A 58 14.88 -7.64 5.31
N THR A 59 14.44 -6.92 4.28
CA THR A 59 13.92 -5.55 4.43
C THR A 59 12.72 -5.51 5.38
N ILE A 60 11.86 -6.52 5.33
CA ILE A 60 10.68 -6.61 6.18
C ILE A 60 11.08 -6.95 7.63
N GLU A 61 12.09 -7.80 7.83
CA GLU A 61 12.66 -8.06 9.17
C GLU A 61 13.22 -6.79 9.79
N ASP A 62 14.02 -6.02 9.05
CA ASP A 62 14.56 -4.75 9.54
C ASP A 62 13.43 -3.76 9.90
N LEU A 63 12.35 -3.76 9.12
CA LEU A 63 11.15 -2.98 9.40
C LEU A 63 10.41 -3.46 10.67
N GLN A 64 10.34 -4.77 10.91
CA GLN A 64 9.78 -5.32 12.14
C GLN A 64 10.61 -4.90 13.35
N LEU A 65 11.94 -4.98 13.25
CA LEU A 65 12.86 -4.54 14.31
C LEU A 65 12.63 -3.06 14.65
N LEU A 66 12.56 -2.19 13.64
CA LEU A 66 12.21 -0.78 13.85
C LEU A 66 10.82 -0.60 14.47
N THR A 67 9.85 -1.40 14.08
CA THR A 67 8.49 -1.32 14.65
C THR A 67 8.48 -1.74 16.11
N ILE A 68 9.31 -2.72 16.51
CA ILE A 68 9.47 -3.17 17.90
C ILE A 68 10.11 -2.09 18.77
N THR A 69 11.11 -1.35 18.27
CA THR A 69 11.75 -0.28 19.05
C THR A 69 10.80 0.89 19.34
N LEU A 70 9.74 1.05 18.54
CA LEU A 70 8.69 2.05 18.75
C LEU A 70 7.61 1.63 19.75
N LEU A 71 7.55 0.35 20.13
CA LEU A 71 6.59 -0.14 21.12
C LEU A 71 6.96 0.31 22.53
N SER A 72 5.95 0.55 23.36
CA SER A 72 6.17 0.67 24.80
C SER A 72 6.73 -0.65 25.39
N PRO A 73 7.49 -0.62 26.52
CA PRO A 73 8.05 -1.83 27.11
C PRO A 73 7.01 -2.92 27.41
N ARG A 74 5.81 -2.51 27.81
CA ARG A 74 4.69 -3.42 28.03
C ARG A 74 4.23 -4.09 26.72
N ALA A 75 4.14 -3.31 25.64
CA ALA A 75 3.75 -3.86 24.34
C ALA A 75 4.83 -4.77 23.76
N GLN A 76 6.12 -4.50 24.00
CA GLN A 76 7.22 -5.41 23.65
C GLN A 76 7.11 -6.76 24.36
N GLN A 77 6.79 -6.78 25.66
CA GLN A 77 6.55 -8.03 26.40
C GLN A 77 5.37 -8.83 25.83
N LEU A 78 4.30 -8.14 25.42
CA LEU A 78 3.16 -8.78 24.79
C LEU A 78 3.50 -9.33 23.40
N TRP A 79 4.31 -8.61 22.63
CA TRP A 79 4.85 -9.11 21.37
C TRP A 79 5.66 -10.39 21.57
N GLN A 80 6.57 -10.42 22.55
CA GLN A 80 7.37 -11.61 22.87
C GLN A 80 6.49 -12.81 23.23
N ARG A 81 5.50 -12.63 24.11
CA ARG A 81 4.55 -13.70 24.46
C ARG A 81 3.77 -14.20 23.25
N TRP A 82 3.34 -13.29 22.37
CA TRP A 82 2.66 -13.70 21.15
C TRP A 82 3.57 -14.51 20.21
N GLN A 83 4.86 -14.22 20.15
CA GLN A 83 5.80 -15.01 19.35
C GLN A 83 5.91 -16.47 19.84
N GLU A 84 5.74 -16.69 21.14
CA GLU A 84 5.73 -18.03 21.76
C GLU A 84 4.37 -18.74 21.56
N ASP A 85 3.27 -18.09 21.94
CA ASP A 85 1.96 -18.72 22.01
C ASP A 85 1.19 -18.72 20.68
N ARG A 86 1.54 -17.81 19.76
CA ARG A 86 0.88 -17.61 18.47
C ARG A 86 -0.65 -17.46 18.56
N ASP A 87 -1.13 -16.81 19.62
CA ASP A 87 -2.55 -16.57 19.86
C ASP A 87 -3.21 -15.90 18.63
N PRO A 88 -4.21 -16.54 17.99
CA PRO A 88 -4.93 -15.96 16.85
C PRO A 88 -5.81 -14.77 17.24
N GLY A 89 -6.16 -14.60 18.52
CA GLY A 89 -6.95 -13.48 19.05
C GLY A 89 -6.15 -12.20 19.27
N PHE A 90 -4.83 -12.26 19.18
CA PHE A 90 -3.92 -11.14 19.41
C PHE A 90 -3.91 -10.14 18.24
N PRO A 91 -3.76 -8.82 18.49
CA PRO A 91 -3.71 -8.13 19.79
C PRO A 91 -5.10 -7.70 20.31
N LYS A 92 -6.21 -8.13 19.68
CA LYS A 92 -7.56 -7.70 20.08
C LYS A 92 -7.92 -8.16 21.50
N SER A 93 -7.47 -9.34 21.90
CA SER A 93 -7.65 -9.92 23.23
C SER A 93 -7.05 -9.08 24.36
N VAL A 94 -5.98 -8.31 24.10
CA VAL A 94 -5.20 -7.57 25.12
C VAL A 94 -5.51 -6.05 25.12
N SER A 95 -6.52 -5.64 24.37
CA SER A 95 -6.76 -4.26 23.91
C SER A 95 -7.10 -3.24 25.01
N SER A 96 -7.63 -3.66 26.16
CA SER A 96 -8.15 -2.72 27.18
C SER A 96 -7.07 -1.93 27.93
N ARG A 97 -5.82 -2.39 27.92
CA ARG A 97 -4.72 -1.79 28.72
C ARG A 97 -3.60 -1.16 27.89
N LEU A 98 -3.77 -1.08 26.57
CA LEU A 98 -2.75 -0.56 25.64
C LEU A 98 -3.14 0.78 25.04
N SER A 99 -2.13 1.60 24.74
CA SER A 99 -2.32 2.81 23.96
C SER A 99 -2.90 2.47 22.58
N LYS A 100 -3.54 3.44 21.91
CA LYS A 100 -4.01 3.23 20.52
C LYS A 100 -2.83 2.97 19.58
N SER A 101 -1.69 3.63 19.81
CA SER A 101 -0.46 3.47 19.04
C SER A 101 0.10 2.05 19.16
N ASP A 102 0.30 1.56 20.39
CA ASP A 102 0.82 0.20 20.62
C ASP A 102 -0.06 -0.87 19.98
N ARG A 103 -1.39 -0.73 20.08
CA ARG A 103 -2.33 -1.66 19.45
C ARG A 103 -2.16 -1.71 17.93
N LEU A 104 -1.96 -0.55 17.30
CA LEU A 104 -1.75 -0.45 15.87
C LEU A 104 -0.40 -1.08 15.47
N LEU A 105 0.68 -0.76 16.18
CA LEU A 105 2.01 -1.32 15.94
C LEU A 105 2.04 -2.84 16.13
N LEU A 106 1.41 -3.37 17.19
CA LEU A 106 1.28 -4.82 17.40
C LEU A 106 0.49 -5.50 16.29
N THR A 107 -0.60 -4.89 15.83
CA THR A 107 -1.39 -5.45 14.72
C THR A 107 -0.55 -5.52 13.44
N LEU A 108 0.22 -4.46 13.17
CA LEU A 108 1.14 -4.43 12.04
C LEU A 108 2.22 -5.51 12.16
N LEU A 109 2.83 -5.68 13.33
CA LEU A 109 3.84 -6.71 13.56
C LEU A 109 3.33 -8.13 13.31
N VAL A 110 2.11 -8.43 13.76
CA VAL A 110 1.45 -9.73 13.49
C VAL A 110 1.26 -9.93 11.99
N GLU A 111 0.74 -8.94 11.28
CA GLU A 111 0.52 -9.03 9.84
C GLU A 111 1.83 -9.19 9.05
N LEU A 112 2.88 -8.46 9.45
CA LEU A 112 4.21 -8.60 8.86
C LEU A 112 4.77 -10.00 9.11
N GLN A 113 4.68 -10.50 10.35
CA GLN A 113 5.22 -11.81 10.73
C GLN A 113 4.55 -12.95 9.98
N GLN A 114 3.21 -12.95 9.90
CA GLN A 114 2.48 -13.99 9.17
C GLN A 114 2.80 -13.99 7.67
N GLY A 115 2.96 -12.80 7.08
CA GLY A 115 3.38 -12.68 5.69
C GLY A 115 4.83 -13.16 5.48
N MET A 116 5.71 -12.86 6.43
CA MET A 116 7.11 -13.28 6.41
C MET A 116 7.26 -14.78 6.52
N GLU A 117 6.52 -15.45 7.40
CA GLU A 117 6.56 -16.92 7.55
C GLU A 117 6.17 -17.63 6.25
N LEU A 118 5.15 -17.12 5.55
CA LEU A 118 4.77 -17.64 4.24
C LEU A 118 5.88 -17.45 3.20
N LEU A 119 6.48 -16.26 3.16
CA LEU A 119 7.57 -15.96 2.22
C LEU A 119 8.80 -16.83 2.50
N GLN A 120 9.24 -16.91 3.76
CA GLN A 120 10.38 -17.72 4.19
C GLN A 120 10.17 -19.20 3.86
N THR A 121 8.98 -19.73 4.14
CA THR A 121 8.63 -21.13 3.80
C THR A 121 8.82 -21.39 2.30
N ARG A 122 8.30 -20.51 1.44
CA ARG A 122 8.39 -20.67 -0.02
C ARG A 122 9.81 -20.49 -0.55
N CYS A 123 10.56 -19.53 -0.02
CA CYS A 123 11.98 -19.36 -0.34
C CYS A 123 12.76 -20.62 0.04
N GLN A 124 12.58 -21.14 1.26
CA GLN A 124 13.30 -22.31 1.73
C GLN A 124 12.98 -23.56 0.89
N GLU A 125 11.71 -23.80 0.58
CA GLU A 125 11.29 -24.91 -0.29
C GLU A 125 11.93 -24.84 -1.68
N THR A 126 12.02 -23.64 -2.25
CA THR A 126 12.58 -23.43 -3.60
C THR A 126 14.09 -23.63 -3.57
N ILE A 127 14.79 -22.95 -2.66
CA ILE A 127 16.26 -23.03 -2.50
C ILE A 127 16.71 -24.47 -2.22
N SER A 128 15.94 -25.22 -1.43
CA SER A 128 16.27 -26.60 -1.08
C SER A 128 16.09 -27.58 -2.26
N ARG A 129 15.33 -27.20 -3.29
CA ARG A 129 15.12 -28.00 -4.50
C ARG A 129 16.10 -27.59 -5.60
N ASP A 130 16.08 -26.30 -5.95
CA ASP A 130 16.91 -25.69 -6.98
C ASP A 130 16.95 -24.15 -6.78
N PRO A 131 18.11 -23.57 -6.44
CA PRO A 131 18.23 -22.13 -6.18
C PRO A 131 18.06 -21.26 -7.44
N GLU A 132 18.19 -21.82 -8.63
CA GLU A 132 18.03 -21.08 -9.90
C GLU A 132 16.56 -21.01 -10.34
N GLN A 133 15.66 -21.76 -9.69
CA GLN A 133 14.25 -21.76 -10.04
C GLN A 133 13.50 -20.55 -9.46
N PRO A 134 12.56 -19.98 -10.24
CA PRO A 134 11.65 -18.96 -9.71
C PRO A 134 10.83 -19.48 -8.53
N ILE A 135 10.48 -18.58 -7.60
CA ILE A 135 9.59 -18.94 -6.50
C ILE A 135 8.14 -18.96 -6.97
N TYR A 136 7.53 -20.13 -7.03
CA TYR A 136 6.11 -20.25 -7.38
C TYR A 136 5.22 -20.18 -6.15
N PHE A 137 4.21 -19.32 -6.22
CA PHE A 137 3.20 -19.17 -5.18
C PHE A 137 1.87 -19.79 -5.62
N TYR A 138 1.12 -20.30 -4.67
CA TYR A 138 -0.27 -20.69 -4.90
C TYR A 138 -1.15 -19.44 -5.07
N THR A 139 -2.22 -19.58 -5.84
CA THR A 139 -3.18 -18.51 -6.09
C THR A 139 -3.81 -17.99 -4.79
N SER A 140 -3.98 -18.85 -3.79
CA SER A 140 -4.47 -18.50 -2.45
C SER A 140 -3.49 -17.65 -1.62
N GLU A 141 -2.20 -17.67 -1.95
CA GLU A 141 -1.14 -16.95 -1.22
C GLU A 141 -0.97 -15.52 -1.74
N ILE A 142 -1.35 -15.26 -2.99
CA ILE A 142 -1.18 -13.97 -3.68
C ILE A 142 -1.83 -12.80 -2.94
N PRO A 143 -3.07 -12.91 -2.42
CA PRO A 143 -3.66 -11.82 -1.65
C PRO A 143 -2.86 -11.50 -0.37
N ARG A 144 -2.30 -12.52 0.29
CA ARG A 144 -1.51 -12.36 1.52
C ARG A 144 -0.17 -11.68 1.22
N LEU A 145 0.54 -12.13 0.19
CA LEU A 145 1.79 -11.51 -0.26
C LEU A 145 1.59 -10.07 -0.72
N ARG A 146 0.51 -9.81 -1.47
CA ARG A 146 0.17 -8.45 -1.89
C ARG A 146 -0.10 -7.55 -0.70
N ARG A 147 -0.80 -8.05 0.32
CA ARG A 147 -1.04 -7.33 1.58
C ARG A 147 0.28 -7.03 2.29
N LEU A 148 1.15 -8.02 2.44
CA LEU A 148 2.49 -7.86 3.04
C LEU A 148 3.28 -6.76 2.34
N LEU A 149 3.50 -6.88 1.02
CA LEU A 149 4.28 -5.90 0.26
C LEU A 149 3.67 -4.49 0.32
N SER A 150 2.35 -4.39 0.29
CA SER A 150 1.64 -3.11 0.40
C SER A 150 1.75 -2.48 1.79
N LEU A 151 1.75 -3.28 2.86
CA LEU A 151 1.98 -2.82 4.22
C LEU A 151 3.42 -2.34 4.39
N SER A 152 4.38 -3.17 4.01
CA SER A 152 5.81 -2.85 4.13
C SER A 152 6.16 -1.58 3.36
N ASN A 153 5.67 -1.42 2.12
CA ASN A 153 5.91 -0.19 1.36
C ASN A 153 5.30 1.05 2.03
N ARG A 154 4.11 0.93 2.64
CA ARG A 154 3.47 2.04 3.37
C ARG A 154 4.28 2.43 4.61
N LEU A 155 4.67 1.45 5.42
CA LEU A 155 5.48 1.70 6.62
C LEU A 155 6.85 2.29 6.27
N LEU A 156 7.53 1.77 5.25
CA LEU A 156 8.78 2.35 4.75
C LEU A 156 8.59 3.79 4.24
N SER A 157 7.44 4.10 3.64
CA SER A 157 7.11 5.47 3.21
C SER A 157 6.92 6.39 4.42
N GLN A 158 6.28 5.89 5.48
CA GLN A 158 6.10 6.63 6.73
C GLN A 158 7.43 6.89 7.43
N VAL A 159 8.30 5.88 7.55
CA VAL A 159 9.66 6.04 8.11
C VAL A 159 10.42 7.13 7.33
N ARG A 160 10.40 7.08 6.00
CA ARG A 160 11.06 8.10 5.17
C ARG A 160 10.52 9.52 5.38
N GLN A 161 9.22 9.65 5.66
CA GLN A 161 8.55 10.94 5.79
C GLN A 161 8.69 11.54 7.20
N HIS A 162 8.63 10.70 8.24
CA HIS A 162 8.50 11.16 9.63
C HIS A 162 9.79 10.97 10.44
N SER A 163 10.66 10.06 10.02
CA SER A 163 11.91 9.71 10.72
C SER A 163 13.02 9.43 9.69
N PRO A 164 13.43 10.46 8.90
CA PRO A 164 14.42 10.28 7.85
C PRO A 164 15.76 9.77 8.38
N GLU A 165 16.10 10.04 9.64
CA GLU A 165 17.29 9.49 10.30
C GLU A 165 17.28 7.95 10.41
N LEU A 166 16.10 7.33 10.42
CA LEU A 166 15.95 5.87 10.46
C LEU A 166 15.90 5.24 9.06
N ALA A 167 15.77 6.05 8.00
CA ALA A 167 15.61 5.60 6.62
C ALA A 167 16.97 5.26 5.97
N THR A 168 17.62 4.21 6.46
CA THR A 168 18.92 3.75 5.94
C THR A 168 18.89 3.45 4.44
N LEU A 169 20.06 3.49 3.79
CA LEU A 169 20.19 3.13 2.36
C LEU A 169 19.58 1.74 2.07
N GLN A 170 19.81 0.78 2.96
CA GLN A 170 19.26 -0.57 2.86
C GLN A 170 17.73 -0.56 2.81
N LEU A 171 17.07 0.20 3.68
CA LEU A 171 15.61 0.32 3.68
C LEU A 171 15.09 1.03 2.42
N LEU A 172 15.83 2.01 1.89
CA LEU A 172 15.46 2.69 0.64
C LEU A 172 15.55 1.77 -0.58
N LEU A 173 16.61 0.96 -0.67
CA LEU A 173 16.78 -0.06 -1.70
C LEU A 173 15.72 -1.15 -1.55
N GLY A 174 15.51 -1.64 -0.33
CA GLY A 174 14.47 -2.59 0.00
C GLY A 174 13.07 -2.09 -0.35
N GLN A 175 12.78 -0.80 -0.13
CA GLN A 175 11.51 -0.21 -0.54
C GLN A 175 11.32 -0.22 -2.06
N ARG A 176 12.38 0.05 -2.83
CA ARG A 176 12.33 -0.04 -4.30
C ARG A 176 12.06 -1.48 -4.74
N LEU A 177 12.74 -2.45 -4.13
CA LEU A 177 12.54 -3.87 -4.38
C LEU A 177 11.11 -4.32 -4.05
N ILE A 178 10.58 -3.95 -2.88
CA ILE A 178 9.20 -4.27 -2.49
C ILE A 178 8.19 -3.70 -3.49
N ARG A 179 8.40 -2.47 -3.99
CA ARG A 179 7.53 -1.89 -5.03
C ARG A 179 7.63 -2.63 -6.36
N TYR A 180 8.82 -3.10 -6.72
CA TYR A 180 9.02 -3.93 -7.90
C TYR A 180 8.25 -5.25 -7.77
N LEU A 181 8.48 -5.98 -6.68
CA LEU A 181 7.80 -7.25 -6.39
C LEU A 181 6.27 -7.09 -6.34
N ALA A 182 5.76 -6.01 -5.75
CA ALA A 182 4.32 -5.77 -5.69
C ALA A 182 3.68 -5.57 -7.07
N ARG A 183 4.44 -5.04 -8.04
CA ARG A 183 3.97 -4.87 -9.43
C ARG A 183 4.02 -6.19 -10.18
N THR A 184 5.10 -6.94 -10.04
CA THR A 184 5.30 -8.21 -10.75
C THR A 184 4.46 -9.35 -10.18
N LEU A 185 4.06 -9.29 -8.90
CA LEU A 185 3.25 -10.34 -8.25
C LEU A 185 1.92 -10.63 -8.98
N ARG A 186 1.35 -9.63 -9.66
CA ARG A 186 0.13 -9.78 -10.46
C ARG A 186 0.32 -10.81 -11.58
N ASP A 187 1.45 -10.70 -12.27
CA ASP A 187 1.78 -11.48 -13.47
C ASP A 187 2.74 -12.63 -13.15
N HIS A 188 3.05 -12.82 -11.87
CA HIS A 188 3.93 -13.88 -11.38
C HIS A 188 3.32 -15.25 -11.72
N PRO A 189 4.12 -16.19 -12.27
CA PRO A 189 3.64 -17.54 -12.55
C PRO A 189 3.12 -18.21 -11.27
N ARG A 190 2.04 -18.96 -11.44
CA ARG A 190 1.32 -19.66 -10.37
C ARG A 190 1.74 -21.11 -10.32
N ARG A 191 1.82 -21.67 -9.12
CA ARG A 191 2.17 -23.08 -8.94
C ARG A 191 1.13 -24.01 -9.57
N GLU A 192 -0.13 -23.61 -9.60
CA GLU A 192 -1.19 -24.40 -10.24
C GLU A 192 -1.04 -24.53 -11.76
N HIS A 193 -0.23 -23.69 -12.41
CA HIS A 193 0.01 -23.77 -13.86
C HIS A 193 1.22 -24.64 -14.24
N LEU A 194 1.87 -25.26 -13.26
CA LEU A 194 3.04 -26.14 -13.45
C LEU A 194 2.68 -27.63 -13.44
N ASN A 195 1.42 -27.97 -13.20
CA ASN A 195 0.91 -29.34 -13.12
C ASN A 195 0.15 -29.72 -14.38
#